data_AF-A0A2N1SQ34-F1
#
_entry.id   AF-A0A2N1SQ34-F1
#
_cell.length_a   1.000
_cell.length_b   1.000
_cell.length_c   1.000
_cell.angle_alpha   90.00
_cell.angle_beta   90.00
_cell.angle_gamma   90.00
#
_symmetry.space_group_name_H-M   'P 1'
#
loop_
_entity.id
_entity.type
_entity.pdbx_description
1 polymer ?
#
loop_
_entity_poly.entity_id
_entity_poly.type
_entity_poly.pdbx_seq_one_letter_code
_entity_poly.pdbx_strand_id
1 'polypeptide(L)'
;MHTGSRQNGRTRNMNSWPKPTRYWPTNWRRRNALISLYYFRHLPNEMDNPKIKKLINKYGMTGYGFYWFMCEQLYFTSTHQLTLTNLRMRHLAVSANIRRRKARRMLDWMINIGLFGMRGQQVYSQRVDEEVKEVVTALERKKESARKAGLASAAKRRAGGAA
;
A
#
# COMPACT_ATOMS: atom_id res chain seq x y z
N MET A 1 56.01 -42.04 -0.94
CA MET A 1 55.04 -43.15 -1.10
C MET A 1 54.32 -43.28 0.25
N HIS A 2 53.10 -42.75 0.39
CA HIS A 2 51.81 -43.50 0.47
C HIS A 2 51.94 -44.74 1.38
N THR A 3 51.24 -44.88 2.50
CA THR A 3 49.76 -44.95 2.73
C THR A 3 49.49 -44.69 4.23
N GLY A 4 48.42 -44.06 4.73
CA GLY A 4 47.01 -44.12 4.37
C GLY A 4 46.25 -45.12 5.26
N SER A 5 45.71 -44.68 6.41
CA SER A 5 44.56 -45.36 7.05
C SER A 5 43.67 -44.37 7.80
N ARG A 6 42.40 -44.37 7.39
CA ARG A 6 41.26 -43.65 7.98
C ARG A 6 40.89 -44.24 9.33
N GLN A 7 40.40 -43.41 10.26
CA GLN A 7 39.20 -43.76 11.02
C GLN A 7 38.38 -42.53 11.44
N ASN A 8 37.09 -42.65 11.15
CA ASN A 8 35.98 -41.76 11.48
C ASN A 8 35.70 -41.75 12.98
N GLY A 9 35.03 -40.70 13.47
CA GLY A 9 34.11 -40.88 14.60
C GLY A 9 33.93 -39.69 15.53
N ARG A 10 33.38 -38.56 15.06
CA ARG A 10 32.57 -37.68 15.91
C ARG A 10 31.38 -37.16 15.13
N THR A 11 30.24 -37.79 15.35
CA THR A 11 28.92 -37.25 15.02
C THR A 11 28.75 -35.90 15.72
N ARG A 12 28.81 -34.80 14.97
CA ARG A 12 28.37 -33.49 15.49
C ARG A 12 26.88 -33.55 15.72
N ASN A 13 26.48 -33.55 16.98
CA ASN A 13 25.10 -33.35 17.41
C ASN A 13 24.58 -32.03 16.82
N MET A 14 23.65 -32.09 15.86
CA MET A 14 23.09 -30.93 15.16
C MET A 14 22.06 -30.14 15.99
N ASN A 15 21.86 -30.49 17.26
CA ASN A 15 20.85 -29.84 18.12
C ASN A 15 21.37 -28.64 18.95
N SER A 16 22.59 -28.16 18.71
CA SER A 16 23.16 -27.02 19.47
C SER A 16 23.08 -25.67 18.74
N TRP A 17 22.27 -25.54 17.69
CA TRP A 17 21.99 -24.23 17.11
C TRP A 17 20.89 -23.54 17.91
N PRO A 18 21.10 -22.31 18.41
CA PRO A 18 20.01 -21.56 19.03
C PRO A 18 18.90 -21.41 17.99
N LYS A 19 17.70 -21.88 18.32
CA LYS A 19 16.52 -21.69 17.46
C LYS A 19 16.42 -20.21 17.13
N PRO A 20 16.28 -19.80 15.85
CA PRO A 20 16.18 -18.40 15.51
C PRO A 20 14.98 -17.85 16.28
N THR A 21 15.28 -16.98 17.25
CA THR A 21 14.25 -16.23 17.95
C THR A 21 13.52 -15.46 16.87
N ARG A 22 12.26 -15.83 16.66
CA ARG A 22 11.39 -15.20 15.69
C ARG A 22 11.11 -13.78 16.21
N TYR A 23 12.07 -12.87 16.00
CA TYR A 23 11.99 -11.48 16.40
C TYR A 23 11.08 -10.74 15.43
N TRP A 24 9.80 -11.11 15.43
CA TRP A 24 8.77 -10.18 14.97
C TRP A 24 8.50 -9.24 16.13
N PRO A 25 8.79 -7.94 16.01
CA PRO A 25 8.44 -7.00 17.05
C PRO A 25 6.91 -7.02 17.23
N THR A 26 6.46 -7.42 18.41
CA THR A 26 5.07 -7.68 18.82
C THR A 26 4.18 -6.42 18.86
N ASN A 27 4.66 -5.29 18.32
CA ASN A 27 4.12 -3.96 18.62
C ASN A 27 3.58 -3.22 17.38
N TRP A 28 3.34 -3.89 16.25
CA TRP A 28 2.76 -3.26 15.07
C TRP A 28 1.27 -2.89 15.22
N ARG A 29 0.59 -3.41 16.25
CA ARG A 29 -0.87 -3.21 16.46
C ARG A 29 -1.28 -1.90 17.13
N ARG A 30 -0.36 -1.05 17.54
CA ARG A 30 -0.69 0.21 18.24
C ARG A 30 0.24 1.34 17.83
N ARG A 31 0.03 1.86 16.64
CA ARG A 31 0.29 3.26 16.26
C ARG A 31 -0.16 3.43 14.81
N ASN A 32 -1.29 4.11 14.64
CA ASN A 32 -2.04 4.29 13.39
C ASN A 32 -2.59 2.98 12.85
N ALA A 33 -3.92 2.87 12.78
CA ALA A 33 -4.57 1.89 11.93
C ALA A 33 -4.25 2.24 10.47
N LEU A 34 -3.01 1.96 10.04
CA LEU A 34 -2.69 1.74 8.65
C LEU A 34 -3.59 0.58 8.26
N ILE A 35 -4.76 0.95 7.73
CA ILE A 35 -5.62 0.03 7.05
C ILE A 35 -4.71 -0.76 6.12
N SER A 36 -4.83 -2.08 6.17
CA SER A 36 -4.04 -2.98 5.33
C SER A 36 -4.57 -2.88 3.89
N LEU A 37 -4.43 -1.71 3.29
CA LEU A 37 -4.81 -1.35 1.94
C LEU A 37 -3.78 -1.96 1.00
N TYR A 38 -3.77 -3.29 0.87
CA TYR A 38 -2.82 -3.98 -0.01
C TYR A 38 -3.16 -3.85 -1.49
N TYR A 39 -4.34 -3.31 -1.81
CA TYR A 39 -4.87 -3.27 -3.17
C TYR A 39 -5.51 -1.93 -3.46
N PHE A 40 -5.28 -1.43 -4.68
CA PHE A 40 -5.87 -0.22 -5.24
C PHE A 40 -6.60 -0.58 -6.54
N ARG A 41 -7.91 -0.36 -6.61
CA ARG A 41 -8.71 -0.78 -7.77
C ARG A 41 -8.41 0.06 -9.01
N HIS A 42 -8.19 -0.65 -10.12
CA HIS A 42 -8.30 -0.11 -11.46
C HIS A 42 -9.67 -0.51 -12.02
N LEU A 43 -10.57 0.45 -12.29
CA LEU A 43 -11.88 0.12 -12.85
C LEU A 43 -11.77 -0.22 -14.36
N PRO A 44 -12.58 -1.14 -14.89
CA PRO A 44 -12.52 -1.51 -16.31
C PRO A 44 -12.82 -0.35 -17.26
N ASN A 45 -13.65 0.61 -16.84
CA ASN A 45 -14.11 1.75 -17.64
C ASN A 45 -13.27 3.02 -17.44
N GLU A 46 -12.10 2.95 -16.82
CA GLU A 46 -11.25 4.13 -16.56
C GLU A 46 -10.80 4.82 -17.85
N MET A 47 -10.61 4.04 -18.91
CA MET A 47 -10.28 4.58 -20.22
C MET A 47 -11.44 5.34 -20.86
N ASP A 48 -12.68 5.16 -20.38
CA ASP A 48 -13.84 5.93 -20.84
C ASP A 48 -13.93 7.32 -20.25
N ASN A 49 -13.22 7.57 -19.14
CA ASN A 49 -13.19 8.88 -18.50
C ASN A 49 -12.64 9.95 -19.47
N PRO A 50 -13.41 11.01 -19.78
CA PRO A 50 -12.98 12.06 -20.72
C PRO A 50 -11.66 12.73 -20.34
N LYS A 51 -11.35 12.86 -19.05
CA LYS A 51 -10.09 13.42 -18.55
C LYS A 51 -8.91 12.48 -18.83
N ILE A 52 -9.11 11.17 -18.68
CA ILE A 52 -8.10 10.15 -19.01
C ILE A 52 -7.90 10.07 -20.53
N LYS A 53 -8.98 10.13 -21.34
CA LYS A 53 -8.86 10.21 -22.80
C LYS A 53 -8.01 11.41 -23.24
N LYS A 54 -8.27 12.60 -22.67
CA LYS A 54 -7.45 13.80 -22.94
C LYS A 54 -5.97 13.57 -22.56
N LEU A 55 -5.71 12.88 -21.45
CA LEU A 55 -4.35 12.57 -21.00
C LEU A 55 -3.61 11.67 -21.98
N ILE A 56 -4.26 10.59 -22.40
CA ILE A 56 -3.72 9.64 -23.37
C ILE A 56 -3.47 10.34 -24.71
N ASN A 57 -4.41 11.16 -25.19
CA ASN A 57 -4.24 11.90 -26.44
C ASN A 57 -3.02 12.83 -26.42
N LYS A 58 -2.67 13.41 -25.26
CA LYS A 58 -1.55 14.36 -25.14
C LYS A 58 -0.21 13.69 -24.82
N TYR A 59 -0.20 12.68 -23.97
CA TYR A 59 1.02 12.10 -23.40
C TYR A 59 1.17 10.59 -23.64
N GLY A 60 0.24 9.98 -24.38
CA GLY A 60 0.19 8.56 -24.67
C GLY A 60 0.06 7.68 -23.41
N MET A 61 0.43 6.42 -23.57
CA MET A 61 0.44 5.45 -22.46
C MET A 61 1.42 5.83 -21.35
N THR A 62 2.47 6.61 -21.65
CA THR A 62 3.35 7.16 -20.60
C THR A 62 2.58 8.08 -19.66
N GLY A 63 1.68 8.93 -20.19
CA GLY A 63 0.83 9.78 -19.35
C GLY A 63 -0.11 8.96 -18.48
N TYR A 64 -0.75 7.94 -19.07
CA TYR A 64 -1.64 7.02 -18.37
C TYR A 64 -0.93 6.27 -17.24
N GLY A 65 0.22 5.67 -17.52
CA GLY A 65 1.03 4.99 -16.50
C GLY A 65 1.48 5.94 -15.40
N PHE A 66 1.85 7.18 -15.74
CA PHE A 66 2.23 8.17 -14.75
C PHE A 66 1.04 8.61 -13.87
N TYR A 67 -0.17 8.69 -14.41
CA TYR A 67 -1.39 8.95 -13.64
C TYR A 67 -1.62 7.85 -12.58
N TRP A 68 -1.54 6.58 -12.98
CA TRP A 68 -1.72 5.46 -12.04
C TRP A 68 -0.65 5.40 -10.99
N PHE A 69 0.61 5.57 -11.40
CA PHE A 69 1.73 5.69 -10.47
C PHE A 69 1.45 6.79 -9.42
N MET A 70 0.99 7.97 -9.84
CA MET A 70 0.65 9.05 -8.90
C MET A 70 -0.51 8.67 -7.96
N CYS A 71 -1.54 8.00 -8.45
CA CYS A 71 -2.64 7.50 -7.62
C CYS A 71 -2.15 6.50 -6.56
N GLU A 72 -1.26 5.57 -6.93
CA GLU A 72 -0.65 4.64 -5.98
C GLU A 72 0.19 5.37 -4.93
N GLN A 73 1.04 6.32 -5.35
CA GLN A 73 1.86 7.10 -4.41
C GLN A 73 0.99 7.86 -3.39
N LEU A 74 -0.17 8.38 -3.83
CA LEU A 74 -1.14 9.00 -2.93
C LEU A 74 -1.79 7.97 -2.01
N TYR A 75 -2.31 6.88 -2.57
CA TYR A 75 -3.02 5.85 -1.83
C TYR A 75 -2.20 5.24 -0.68
N PHE A 76 -0.92 4.96 -0.93
CA PHE A 76 -0.02 4.37 0.08
C PHE A 76 0.61 5.39 1.04
N THR A 77 0.42 6.69 0.81
CA THR A 77 0.85 7.71 1.77
C THR A 77 -0.21 7.85 2.87
N SER A 78 0.22 7.93 4.14
CA SER A 78 -0.69 7.96 5.30
C SER A 78 -1.71 9.11 5.31
N THR A 79 -1.39 10.23 4.66
CA THR A 79 -2.27 11.40 4.54
C THR A 79 -3.09 11.43 3.25
N HIS A 80 -2.87 10.46 2.36
CA HIS A 80 -3.40 10.41 0.99
C HIS A 80 -3.11 11.66 0.15
N GLN A 81 -2.05 12.38 0.54
CA GLN A 81 -1.64 13.66 -0.02
C GLN A 81 -0.12 13.70 -0.13
N LEU A 82 0.40 14.41 -1.12
CA LEU A 82 1.84 14.52 -1.35
C LEU A 82 2.27 15.99 -1.48
N THR A 83 3.18 16.43 -0.61
CA THR A 83 3.81 17.75 -0.75
C THR A 83 4.77 17.77 -1.94
N LEU A 84 4.52 18.67 -2.91
CA LEU A 84 5.30 18.77 -4.14
C LEU A 84 6.56 19.64 -3.96
N THR A 85 7.57 19.09 -3.30
CA THR A 85 8.91 19.70 -3.27
C THR A 85 9.72 19.35 -4.52
N ASN A 86 10.78 20.12 -4.80
CA ASN A 86 11.73 19.82 -5.88
C ASN A 86 12.35 18.42 -5.76
N LEU A 87 12.67 18.00 -4.53
CA LEU A 87 13.19 16.66 -4.24
C LEU A 87 12.15 15.59 -4.49
N ARG A 88 10.90 15.79 -4.02
CA ARG A 88 9.79 14.87 -4.28
C ARG A 88 9.55 14.69 -5.77
N MET A 89 9.52 15.78 -6.54
CA MET A 89 9.37 15.72 -7.99
C MET A 89 10.52 14.99 -8.68
N ARG A 90 11.76 15.08 -8.17
CA ARG A 90 12.89 14.30 -8.67
C ARG A 90 12.68 12.81 -8.41
N HIS A 91 12.28 12.42 -7.20
CA HIS A 91 12.03 11.02 -6.86
C HIS A 91 10.91 10.42 -7.71
N LEU A 92 9.76 11.09 -7.82
CA LEU A 92 8.64 10.65 -8.66
C LEU A 92 9.07 10.43 -10.11
N ALA A 93 9.88 11.35 -10.65
CA ALA A 93 10.39 11.26 -12.01
C ALA A 93 11.33 10.06 -12.21
N VAL A 94 12.24 9.81 -11.27
CA VAL A 94 13.16 8.66 -11.32
C VAL A 94 12.40 7.35 -11.20
N SER A 95 11.48 7.23 -10.22
CA SER A 95 10.65 6.04 -10.02
C SER A 95 9.80 5.70 -11.23
N ALA A 96 9.26 6.70 -11.92
CA ALA A 96 8.46 6.52 -13.12
C ALA A 96 9.32 6.37 -14.41
N ASN A 97 10.65 6.45 -14.31
CA ASN A 97 11.57 6.50 -15.45
C ASN A 97 11.20 7.59 -16.50
N ILE A 98 10.86 8.79 -16.01
CA ILE A 98 10.46 9.94 -16.83
C ILE A 98 11.40 11.11 -16.53
N ARG A 99 11.85 11.83 -17.57
CA ARG A 99 12.61 13.08 -17.38
C ARG A 99 11.84 14.04 -16.48
N ARG A 100 12.47 14.56 -15.40
CA ARG A 100 11.82 15.43 -14.38
C ARG A 100 10.95 16.55 -14.96
N ARG A 101 11.44 17.26 -15.99
CA ARG A 101 10.69 18.33 -16.65
C ARG A 101 9.42 17.82 -17.33
N LYS A 102 9.46 16.63 -17.94
CA LYS A 102 8.29 15.99 -18.56
C LYS A 102 7.28 15.55 -17.50
N ALA A 103 7.73 14.90 -16.42
CA ALA A 103 6.89 14.50 -15.29
C ALA A 103 6.19 15.70 -14.64
N ARG A 104 6.91 16.81 -14.40
CA ARG A 104 6.33 18.06 -13.88
C ARG A 104 5.22 18.60 -14.77
N ARG A 105 5.47 18.71 -16.08
CA ARG A 105 4.46 19.17 -17.05
C ARG A 105 3.25 18.24 -17.13
N MET A 106 3.45 16.92 -17.07
CA MET A 106 2.35 15.96 -17.03
C MET A 106 1.50 16.18 -15.77
N LEU A 107 2.12 16.30 -14.60
CA LEU A 107 1.41 16.51 -13.34
C LEU A 107 0.65 17.84 -13.34
N ASP A 108 1.28 18.93 -13.79
CA ASP A 108 0.62 20.23 -13.92
C ASP A 108 -0.59 20.17 -14.85
N TRP A 109 -0.44 19.47 -15.97
CA TRP A 109 -1.53 19.30 -16.91
C TRP A 109 -2.65 18.41 -16.35
N MET A 110 -2.33 17.33 -15.63
CA MET A 110 -3.31 16.49 -14.92
C MET A 110 -4.07 17.26 -13.83
N ILE A 111 -3.40 18.16 -13.11
CA ILE A 111 -4.04 19.08 -12.17
C ILE A 111 -4.99 20.02 -12.91
N ASN A 112 -4.53 20.64 -14.00
CA ASN A 112 -5.34 21.56 -14.79
C ASN A 112 -6.62 20.91 -15.36
N ILE A 113 -6.54 19.66 -15.82
CA ILE A 113 -7.73 18.94 -16.30
C ILE A 113 -8.55 18.28 -15.18
N GLY A 114 -8.16 18.48 -13.92
CA GLY A 114 -8.89 18.02 -12.75
C GLY A 114 -8.86 16.50 -12.53
N LEU A 115 -7.77 15.82 -12.93
CA LEU A 115 -7.48 14.44 -12.47
C LEU A 115 -6.89 14.45 -11.05
N PHE A 116 -6.17 15.51 -10.72
CA PHE A 116 -5.64 15.79 -9.40
C PHE A 116 -6.04 17.20 -8.98
N GLY A 117 -6.02 17.46 -7.67
CA GLY A 117 -6.21 18.78 -7.10
C GLY A 117 -5.02 19.21 -6.26
N MET A 118 -4.99 20.49 -5.88
CA MET A 118 -3.99 21.06 -4.98
C MET A 118 -4.67 21.61 -3.71
N ARG A 119 -4.06 21.37 -2.55
CA ARG A 119 -4.37 22.03 -1.27
C ARG A 119 -3.09 22.69 -0.77
N GLY A 120 -2.93 23.98 -1.05
CA GLY A 120 -1.64 24.65 -0.89
C GLY A 120 -0.57 23.99 -1.76
N GLN A 121 0.47 23.41 -1.13
CA GLN A 121 1.56 22.70 -1.81
C GLN A 121 1.34 21.18 -1.92
N GLN A 122 0.21 20.67 -1.45
CA GLN A 122 -0.09 19.23 -1.42
C GLN A 122 -0.97 18.84 -2.61
N VAL A 123 -0.56 17.85 -3.38
CA VAL A 123 -1.39 17.23 -4.41
C VAL A 123 -2.25 16.14 -3.79
N TYR A 124 -3.50 16.04 -4.25
CA TYR A 124 -4.46 15.00 -3.85
C TYR A 124 -5.26 14.50 -5.05
N SER A 125 -5.97 13.39 -4.89
CA SER A 125 -6.87 12.83 -5.90
C SER A 125 -8.21 12.50 -5.28
N GLN A 126 -9.29 13.09 -5.80
CA GLN A 126 -10.65 12.78 -5.37
C GLN A 126 -10.95 11.28 -5.51
N ARG A 127 -10.50 10.65 -6.59
CA ARG A 127 -10.64 9.22 -6.84
C ARG A 127 -9.96 8.36 -5.76
N VAL A 128 -8.78 8.78 -5.28
CA VAL A 128 -8.08 8.09 -4.18
C VAL A 128 -8.84 8.29 -2.87
N ASP A 129 -9.32 9.50 -2.59
CA ASP A 129 -10.10 9.79 -1.39
C ASP A 129 -11.39 8.96 -1.33
N GLU A 130 -12.10 8.81 -2.46
CA GLU A 130 -13.29 7.99 -2.60
C GLU A 130 -12.99 6.51 -2.35
N GLU A 131 -11.93 5.97 -2.96
CA GLU A 131 -11.47 4.59 -2.74
C GLU A 131 -11.17 4.33 -1.25
N VAL A 132 -10.38 5.21 -0.63
CA VAL A 132 -10.02 5.10 0.79
C VAL A 132 -11.27 5.11 1.67
N LYS A 133 -12.20 6.03 1.39
CA LYS A 133 -13.46 6.13 2.14
C LYS A 133 -14.26 4.84 2.04
N GLU A 134 -14.38 4.25 0.85
CA GLU A 134 -15.09 2.99 0.64
C GLU A 134 -14.44 1.84 1.41
N VAL A 135 -13.12 1.68 1.31
CA VAL A 135 -12.41 0.58 1.97
C VAL A 135 -12.48 0.72 3.50
N VAL A 136 -12.27 1.92 4.03
CA VAL A 136 -12.42 2.20 5.47
C VAL A 136 -13.83 1.84 5.93
N THR A 137 -14.85 2.30 5.21
CA THR A 137 -16.25 2.01 5.56
C THR A 137 -16.54 0.51 5.57
N ALA A 138 -16.04 -0.23 4.56
CA ALA A 138 -16.21 -1.67 4.49
C ALA A 138 -15.53 -2.40 5.66
N LEU A 139 -14.36 -1.94 6.09
CA LEU A 139 -13.64 -2.52 7.22
C LEU A 139 -14.31 -2.22 8.56
N GLU A 140 -14.81 -1.00 8.76
CA GLU A 140 -15.55 -0.67 9.98
C GLU A 140 -16.83 -1.50 10.09
N ARG A 141 -17.55 -1.72 8.98
CA ARG A 141 -18.70 -2.65 8.95
C ARG A 141 -18.30 -4.07 9.38
N LYS A 142 -17.19 -4.59 8.84
CA LYS A 142 -16.68 -5.93 9.21
C LYS A 142 -16.28 -6.02 10.68
N LYS A 143 -15.59 -5.00 11.21
CA LYS A 143 -15.19 -4.93 12.62
C LYS A 143 -16.40 -4.92 13.53
N GLU A 144 -17.42 -4.12 13.19
CA GLU A 144 -18.64 -4.03 13.98
C GLU A 144 -19.42 -5.35 13.98
N SER A 145 -19.56 -6.01 12.83
CA SER A 145 -20.17 -7.35 12.75
C SER A 145 -19.41 -8.37 13.61
N ALA A 146 -18.06 -8.38 13.54
CA ALA A 146 -17.23 -9.26 14.36
C ALA A 146 -17.36 -8.96 15.85
N ARG A 147 -17.46 -7.68 16.23
CA ARG A 147 -17.69 -7.24 17.62
C ARG A 147 -19.02 -7.75 18.13
N LYS A 148 -20.12 -7.57 17.37
CA LYS A 148 -21.45 -8.07 17.72
C LYS A 148 -21.46 -9.59 17.90
N ALA A 149 -20.85 -10.33 16.97
CA ALA A 149 -20.73 -11.79 17.06
C ALA A 149 -19.92 -12.23 18.29
N GLY A 150 -18.82 -11.54 18.59
CA GLY A 150 -17.99 -11.80 19.76
C GLY A 150 -18.74 -11.59 21.07
N LEU A 151 -19.51 -10.51 21.18
CA LEU A 151 -20.36 -10.23 22.34
C LEU A 151 -21.46 -11.27 22.51
N ALA A 152 -22.15 -11.64 21.42
CA ALA A 152 -23.17 -12.68 21.44
C ALA A 152 -22.61 -14.05 21.87
N SER A 153 -21.43 -14.41 21.36
CA SER A 153 -20.72 -15.64 21.77
C SER A 153 -20.33 -15.61 23.24
N ALA A 154 -19.82 -14.47 23.74
CA ALA A 154 -19.47 -14.31 25.15
C ALA A 154 -20.70 -14.40 26.07
N ALA A 155 -21.84 -13.81 25.67
CA ALA A 155 -23.09 -13.92 26.41
C ALA A 155 -23.58 -15.37 26.51
N LYS A 156 -23.55 -16.12 25.38
CA LYS A 156 -23.91 -17.55 25.38
C LYS A 156 -23.02 -18.38 26.31
N ARG A 157 -21.70 -18.14 26.32
CA ARG A 157 -20.77 -18.84 27.23
C ARG A 157 -21.06 -18.54 28.70
N ARG A 158 -21.43 -17.31 29.04
CA ARG A 158 -21.82 -16.94 30.41
C ARG A 158 -23.12 -17.62 30.85
N ALA A 159 -24.11 -17.71 29.96
CA ALA A 159 -25.38 -18.37 30.25
C ALA A 159 -25.26 -19.90 30.36
N GLY A 160 -24.44 -20.53 29.52
CA GLY A 160 -24.26 -21.99 29.53
C GLY A 160 -23.30 -22.53 30.58
N GLY A 161 -22.49 -21.68 31.23
CA GLY A 161 -21.61 -22.06 32.34
C GLY A 161 -22.22 -21.87 33.73
N ALA A 162 -23.50 -21.50 33.81
CA ALA A 162 -24.25 -21.27 35.05
C ALA A 162 -25.26 -22.41 35.35
N ALA A 163 -25.15 -23.54 34.66
CA ALA A 163 -25.88 -24.79 34.90
C ALA A 163 -24.87 -25.89 35.22
#